data_AF-A0A3N5ZDK8-F1
#
_entry.id   AF-A0A3N5ZDK8-F1
#
_cell.length_a   1.000
_cell.length_b   1.000
_cell.length_c   1.000
_cell.angle_alpha   90.00
_cell.angle_beta   90.00
_cell.angle_gamma   90.00
#
_symmetry.space_group_name_H-M   'P 1'
#
loop_
_entity.id
_entity.type
_entity.pdbx_description
1 polymer ?
#
loop_
_entity_poly.entity_id
_entity_poly.type
_entity_poly.pdbx_seq_one_letter_code
_entity_poly.pdbx_strand_id
1 'polypeptide(L)'
;MLTRRELLALVGSSAFLKTVRVEAEPFERIDAHLHIHRSVQAIFDKLDQVKWRGLNICVCGPIGDETFDLDGLLERTEAVCRDSNGRLAWAATIDARGFERGDFTEQALAVVRKSFNRGAVGLKIWKNIGMEIKSTSGKYLMPDDKALLPIYEFVQKQDRTLIT
;
A
#
# COMPACT_ATOMS: atom_id res chain seq x y z
N MET A 1 -31.37 37.77 48.50
CA MET A 1 -31.87 36.43 48.13
C MET A 1 -32.20 36.46 46.65
N LEU A 2 -31.64 35.56 45.85
CA LEU A 2 -31.98 35.45 44.43
C LEU A 2 -33.41 34.94 44.27
N THR A 3 -34.19 35.59 43.42
CA THR A 3 -35.53 35.16 43.07
C THR A 3 -35.48 33.92 42.17
N ARG A 4 -36.55 33.12 42.18
CA ARG A 4 -36.67 31.91 41.34
C ARG A 4 -36.48 32.20 39.84
N ARG A 5 -36.79 33.43 39.41
CA ARG A 5 -36.64 33.91 38.03
C ARG A 5 -35.19 34.23 37.68
N GLU A 6 -34.44 34.82 38.61
CA GLU A 6 -33.00 35.08 38.43
C GLU A 6 -32.18 33.79 38.44
N LEU A 7 -32.59 32.80 39.24
CA LEU A 7 -31.98 31.46 39.25
C LEU A 7 -32.11 30.76 37.89
N LEU A 8 -33.26 30.91 37.22
CA LEU A 8 -33.50 30.33 35.89
C LEU A 8 -32.75 31.07 34.78
N ALA A 9 -32.52 32.38 34.92
CA ALA A 9 -31.73 33.17 33.96
C ALA A 9 -30.23 32.83 34.00
N LEU A 10 -29.74 32.25 35.10
CA LEU A 10 -28.37 31.77 35.27
C LEU A 10 -28.14 30.37 34.68
N VAL A 11 -29.20 29.62 34.35
CA VAL A 11 -29.07 28.34 33.62
C VAL A 11 -28.89 28.69 32.14
N GLY A 12 -27.64 28.87 31.73
CA GLY A 12 -27.29 29.13 30.34
C GLY A 12 -27.88 28.06 29.41
N SER A 13 -28.38 28.50 28.25
CA SER A 13 -28.96 27.63 27.20
C SER A 13 -28.03 26.50 26.74
N SER A 14 -26.74 26.58 27.08
CA SER A 14 -25.74 25.53 26.89
C SER A 14 -26.01 24.26 27.69
N ALA A 15 -26.76 24.31 28.80
CA ALA A 15 -27.17 23.11 29.56
C ALA A 15 -28.18 22.23 28.78
N PHE A 16 -28.79 22.78 27.72
CA PHE A 16 -29.74 22.07 26.84
C PHE A 16 -29.17 21.75 25.45
N LEU A 17 -27.94 22.16 25.16
CA LEU A 17 -27.24 21.73 23.94
C LEU A 17 -26.77 20.29 24.15
N LYS A 18 -27.65 19.32 23.87
CA LYS A 18 -27.17 17.97 23.54
C LYS A 18 -26.28 18.12 22.31
N THR A 19 -25.00 17.81 22.45
CA THR A 19 -24.14 17.58 21.29
C THR A 19 -24.76 16.43 20.50
N VAL A 20 -25.52 16.76 19.45
CA VAL A 20 -25.96 15.79 18.47
C VAL A 20 -24.72 15.44 17.68
N ARG A 21 -23.91 14.50 18.19
CA ARG A 21 -23.00 13.76 17.34
C ARG A 21 -23.89 12.88 16.49
N VAL A 22 -24.07 13.29 15.24
CA VAL A 22 -24.50 12.36 14.20
C VAL A 22 -23.39 11.31 14.14
N GLU A 23 -23.64 10.12 14.66
CA GLU A 23 -22.77 8.98 14.37
C GLU A 23 -22.79 8.81 12.85
N ALA A 24 -21.61 8.86 12.24
CA ALA A 24 -21.51 8.63 10.81
C ALA A 24 -22.04 7.24 10.50
N GLU A 25 -22.93 7.13 9.51
CA GLU A 25 -23.43 5.86 9.02
C GLU A 25 -22.26 4.89 8.77
N PRO A 26 -22.36 3.62 9.20
CA PRO A 26 -21.26 2.68 9.11
C PRO A 26 -21.01 2.28 7.64
N PHE A 27 -20.05 2.94 6.99
CA PHE A 27 -19.57 2.61 5.65
C PHE A 27 -18.23 1.87 5.68
N GLU A 28 -17.96 1.10 4.62
CA GLU A 28 -16.65 0.49 4.39
C GLU A 28 -15.69 1.53 3.83
N ARG A 29 -14.49 1.65 4.39
CA ARG A 29 -13.44 2.50 3.81
C ARG A 29 -12.30 1.65 3.28
N ILE A 30 -11.68 2.17 2.22
CA ILE A 30 -10.56 1.52 1.54
C ILE A 30 -9.36 2.44 1.67
N ASP A 31 -8.32 1.95 2.34
CA ASP A 31 -7.00 2.58 2.29
C ASP A 31 -6.25 2.03 1.07
N ALA A 32 -5.99 2.89 0.09
CA ALA A 32 -5.34 2.48 -1.15
C ALA A 32 -3.81 2.33 -1.02
N HIS A 33 -3.21 2.62 0.14
CA HIS A 33 -1.75 2.59 0.29
C HIS A 33 -1.30 2.27 1.73
N LEU A 34 -0.98 0.99 1.98
CA LEU A 34 -0.46 0.48 3.24
C LEU A 34 0.89 -0.24 3.07
N HIS A 35 1.62 -0.41 4.16
CA HIS A 35 2.84 -1.21 4.24
C HIS A 35 2.85 -2.09 5.50
N ILE A 36 2.38 -3.33 5.38
CA ILE A 36 2.30 -4.30 6.48
C ILE A 36 2.95 -5.61 6.01
N HIS A 37 4.13 -5.92 6.51
CA HIS A 37 4.91 -7.10 6.09
C HIS A 37 5.09 -8.11 7.23
N ARG A 38 4.18 -8.08 8.21
CA ARG A 38 4.12 -8.99 9.34
C ARG A 38 2.67 -9.18 9.78
N SER A 39 2.25 -10.42 9.94
CA SER A 39 0.90 -10.74 10.44
C SER A 39 0.76 -10.33 11.90
N VAL A 40 -0.29 -9.56 12.19
CA VAL A 40 -0.63 -9.10 13.55
C VAL A 40 -2.14 -9.21 13.71
N GLN A 41 -2.58 -10.24 14.45
CA GLN A 41 -4.01 -10.55 14.58
C GLN A 41 -4.84 -9.36 15.08
N ALA A 42 -4.32 -8.61 16.06
CA ALA A 42 -5.00 -7.43 16.59
C ALA A 42 -5.25 -6.33 15.54
N ILE A 43 -4.41 -6.22 14.50
CA ILE A 43 -4.65 -5.30 13.38
C ILE A 43 -5.79 -5.82 12.53
N PHE A 44 -5.81 -7.11 12.22
CA PHE A 44 -6.86 -7.72 11.39
C PHE A 44 -8.23 -7.65 12.06
N ASP A 45 -8.31 -7.96 13.35
CA ASP A 45 -9.53 -7.82 14.14
C ASP A 45 -10.02 -6.36 14.14
N LYS A 46 -9.08 -5.41 14.21
CA LYS A 46 -9.43 -3.99 14.18
C LYS A 46 -9.93 -3.55 12.80
N LEU A 47 -9.27 -3.97 11.72
CA LEU A 47 -9.72 -3.72 10.34
C LEU A 47 -11.14 -4.25 10.13
N ASP A 48 -11.43 -5.43 10.69
CA ASP A 48 -12.76 -6.02 10.63
C ASP A 48 -13.79 -5.18 11.39
N GLN A 49 -13.50 -4.87 12.65
CA GLN A 49 -14.36 -4.08 13.54
C GLN A 49 -14.70 -2.70 12.95
N VAL A 50 -13.73 -2.02 12.34
CA VAL A 50 -13.91 -0.65 11.81
C VAL A 50 -14.34 -0.59 10.35
N LYS A 51 -14.61 -1.76 9.73
CA LYS A 51 -14.95 -1.91 8.31
C LYS A 51 -13.91 -1.23 7.41
N TRP A 52 -12.64 -1.57 7.63
CA TRP A 52 -11.53 -1.15 6.78
C TRP A 52 -11.06 -2.30 5.89
N ARG A 53 -10.78 -1.93 4.64
CA ARG A 53 -10.02 -2.73 3.69
C ARG A 53 -8.81 -1.92 3.24
N GLY A 54 -7.81 -2.59 2.70
CA GLY A 54 -6.67 -1.86 2.17
C GLY A 54 -5.86 -2.57 1.11
N LEU A 55 -5.07 -1.79 0.39
CA LEU A 55 -4.07 -2.25 -0.56
C LEU A 55 -2.69 -2.14 0.08
N ASN A 56 -2.10 -3.29 0.37
CA ASN A 56 -0.80 -3.43 0.98
C ASN A 56 0.29 -3.52 -0.10
N ILE A 57 1.20 -2.57 -0.13
CA ILE A 57 2.11 -2.36 -1.25
C ILE A 57 3.53 -2.75 -0.85
N CYS A 58 4.15 -3.66 -1.61
CA CYS A 58 5.58 -3.92 -1.50
C CYS A 58 6.39 -2.76 -2.11
N VAL A 59 7.53 -2.43 -1.48
CA VAL A 59 8.48 -1.45 -2.01
C VAL A 59 9.89 -2.03 -1.98
N CYS A 60 10.63 -1.89 -3.08
CA CYS A 60 12.03 -2.27 -3.19
C CYS A 60 12.88 -1.01 -3.12
N GLY A 61 13.33 -0.65 -1.91
CA GLY A 61 14.16 0.54 -1.65
C GLY A 61 15.69 0.46 -1.88
N PRO A 62 16.37 -0.70 -1.96
CA PRO A 62 17.82 -0.73 -2.05
C PRO A 62 18.35 -0.11 -3.33
N ILE A 63 19.59 0.37 -3.26
CA ILE A 63 20.35 0.92 -4.40
C ILE A 63 21.74 0.27 -4.45
N GLY A 64 22.48 0.47 -5.55
CA GLY A 64 23.83 -0.08 -5.70
C GLY A 64 23.89 -1.59 -5.45
N ASP A 65 24.79 -1.99 -4.56
CA ASP A 65 25.08 -3.38 -4.15
C ASP A 65 24.46 -3.77 -2.80
N GLU A 66 23.52 -2.98 -2.27
CA GLU A 66 22.88 -3.25 -0.98
C GLU A 66 22.21 -4.64 -0.93
N THR A 67 22.30 -5.33 0.18
CA THR A 67 21.61 -6.62 0.33
C THR A 67 20.11 -6.41 0.51
N PHE A 68 19.30 -7.21 -0.18
CA PHE A 68 17.85 -7.12 -0.06
C PHE A 68 17.17 -8.45 -0.32
N ASP A 69 16.30 -8.83 0.62
CA ASP A 69 15.48 -10.02 0.52
C ASP A 69 14.11 -9.68 -0.09
N LEU A 70 14.07 -9.55 -1.41
CA LEU A 70 12.83 -9.27 -2.13
C LEU A 70 11.85 -10.44 -2.00
N ASP A 71 12.31 -11.68 -2.15
CA ASP A 71 11.44 -12.86 -2.04
C ASP A 71 10.78 -12.95 -0.67
N GLY A 72 11.55 -12.77 0.42
CA GLY A 72 11.00 -12.78 1.77
C GLY A 72 10.10 -11.57 2.07
N LEU A 73 10.30 -10.42 1.44
CA LEU A 73 9.33 -9.31 1.49
C LEU A 73 8.00 -9.71 0.84
N LEU A 74 8.04 -10.24 -0.39
CA LEU A 74 6.86 -10.65 -1.13
C LEU A 74 6.11 -11.77 -0.40
N GLU A 75 6.81 -12.77 0.11
CA GLU A 75 6.25 -13.89 0.87
C GLU A 75 5.55 -13.44 2.15
N ARG A 76 6.20 -12.57 2.94
CA ARG A 76 5.59 -12.05 4.16
C ARG A 76 4.36 -11.17 3.88
N THR A 77 4.37 -10.43 2.78
CA THR A 77 3.24 -9.55 2.41
C THR A 77 2.04 -10.36 1.92
N GLU A 78 2.29 -11.40 1.12
CA GLU A 78 1.27 -12.35 0.72
C GLU A 78 0.68 -13.07 1.94
N ALA A 79 1.51 -13.52 2.90
CA ALA A 79 1.04 -14.12 4.14
C ALA A 79 0.14 -13.17 4.94
N VAL A 80 0.50 -11.89 5.07
CA VAL A 80 -0.34 -10.86 5.71
C VAL A 80 -1.72 -10.77 5.06
N CYS A 81 -1.78 -10.76 3.73
CA CYS A 81 -3.04 -10.62 3.02
C CYS A 81 -3.91 -11.87 3.16
N ARG A 82 -3.29 -13.06 3.11
CA ARG A 82 -3.96 -14.32 3.40
C ARG A 82 -4.52 -14.37 4.83
N ASP A 83 -3.73 -13.94 5.82
CA ASP A 83 -4.12 -13.95 7.24
C ASP A 83 -5.15 -12.87 7.58
N SER A 84 -5.28 -11.82 6.75
CA SER A 84 -6.26 -10.73 6.95
C SER A 84 -7.71 -11.08 6.64
N ASN A 85 -8.00 -12.34 6.28
CA ASN A 85 -9.33 -12.82 5.89
C ASN A 85 -10.00 -11.95 4.80
N GLY A 86 -9.22 -11.52 3.80
CA GLY A 86 -9.71 -10.71 2.68
C GLY A 86 -9.86 -9.20 2.97
N ARG A 87 -9.49 -8.73 4.16
CA ARG A 87 -9.44 -7.28 4.46
C ARG A 87 -8.33 -6.57 3.69
N LEU A 88 -7.20 -7.24 3.43
CA LEU A 88 -6.08 -6.68 2.69
C LEU A 88 -5.89 -7.39 1.35
N ALA A 89 -5.81 -6.59 0.28
CA ALA A 89 -5.22 -7.00 -0.99
C ALA A 89 -3.74 -6.57 -1.03
N TRP A 90 -2.94 -7.09 -1.96
CA TRP A 90 -1.55 -6.67 -2.09
C TRP A 90 -1.10 -6.37 -3.51
N ALA A 91 -0.11 -5.49 -3.62
CA ALA A 91 0.65 -5.23 -4.83
C ALA A 91 2.11 -5.63 -4.63
N ALA A 92 2.67 -6.31 -5.63
CA ALA A 92 4.06 -6.71 -5.65
C ALA A 92 4.97 -5.55 -6.04
N THR A 93 6.28 -5.78 -6.05
CA THR A 93 7.29 -4.85 -6.60
C THR A 93 8.40 -5.67 -7.25
N ILE A 94 9.34 -4.99 -7.91
CA ILE A 94 10.52 -5.59 -8.52
C ILE A 94 11.77 -4.89 -7.99
N ASP A 95 12.88 -5.61 -8.04
CA ASP A 95 14.20 -5.02 -7.92
C ASP A 95 14.68 -4.57 -9.30
N ALA A 96 14.76 -3.26 -9.51
CA ALA A 96 15.18 -2.66 -10.78
C ALA A 96 16.70 -2.50 -10.90
N ARG A 97 17.47 -2.98 -9.92
CA ARG A 97 18.94 -2.92 -9.97
C ARG A 97 19.49 -3.87 -11.02
N GLY A 98 20.47 -3.36 -11.76
CA GLY A 98 21.05 -4.04 -12.91
C GLY A 98 20.06 -4.22 -14.07
N PHE A 99 19.21 -3.20 -14.30
CA PHE A 99 18.35 -3.12 -15.48
C PHE A 99 19.10 -3.22 -16.83
N GLU A 100 20.41 -2.98 -16.82
CA GLU A 100 21.28 -3.14 -18.00
C GLU A 100 21.76 -4.59 -18.23
N ARG A 101 21.51 -5.51 -17.30
CA ARG A 101 21.84 -6.92 -17.51
C ARG A 101 20.90 -7.53 -18.55
N GLY A 102 21.43 -8.39 -19.42
CA GLY A 102 20.67 -9.02 -20.49
C GLY A 102 19.52 -9.92 -20.01
N ASP A 103 19.57 -10.39 -18.76
CA ASP A 103 18.55 -11.25 -18.13
C ASP A 103 17.54 -10.48 -17.27
N PHE A 104 17.71 -9.16 -17.11
CA PHE A 104 16.92 -8.34 -16.19
C PHE A 104 15.42 -8.50 -16.40
N THR A 105 14.96 -8.31 -17.65
CA THR A 105 13.54 -8.35 -17.98
C THR A 105 12.94 -9.72 -17.69
N GLU A 106 13.66 -10.82 -17.98
CA GLU A 106 13.17 -12.17 -17.70
C GLU A 106 13.04 -12.43 -16.20
N GLN A 107 14.04 -12.01 -15.41
CA GLN A 107 14.02 -12.13 -13.95
C GLN A 107 12.88 -11.31 -13.33
N ALA A 108 12.73 -10.05 -13.74
CA ALA A 108 11.65 -9.19 -13.27
C ALA A 108 10.28 -9.79 -13.61
N LEU A 109 10.09 -10.27 -14.84
CA LEU A 109 8.83 -10.91 -15.25
C LEU A 109 8.56 -12.22 -14.51
N ALA A 110 9.59 -12.99 -14.15
CA ALA A 110 9.42 -14.18 -13.32
C ALA A 110 8.88 -13.82 -11.93
N VAL A 111 9.39 -12.75 -11.32
CA VAL A 111 8.86 -12.22 -10.05
C VAL A 111 7.41 -11.77 -10.22
N VAL A 112 7.10 -10.95 -11.23
CA VAL A 112 5.74 -10.43 -11.46
C VAL A 112 4.74 -11.57 -11.70
N ARG A 113 5.08 -12.57 -12.54
CA ARG A 113 4.26 -13.76 -12.77
C ARG A 113 4.00 -14.53 -11.48
N LYS A 114 5.06 -14.82 -10.71
CA LYS A 114 4.97 -15.52 -9.42
C LYS A 114 4.05 -14.77 -8.46
N SER A 115 4.17 -13.45 -8.37
CA SER A 115 3.33 -12.62 -7.51
C SER A 115 1.86 -12.60 -7.95
N PHE A 116 1.57 -12.44 -9.23
CA PHE A 116 0.19 -12.46 -9.74
C PHE A 116 -0.47 -13.83 -9.54
N ASN A 117 0.27 -14.92 -9.74
CA ASN A 117 -0.20 -16.27 -9.44
C ASN A 117 -0.50 -16.49 -7.95
N ARG A 118 0.13 -15.71 -7.07
CA ARG A 118 -0.12 -15.68 -5.61
C ARG A 118 -1.14 -14.61 -5.18
N GLY A 119 -1.87 -14.05 -6.13
CA GLY A 119 -3.00 -13.14 -5.85
C GLY A 119 -2.63 -11.67 -5.66
N ALA A 120 -1.42 -11.24 -6.03
CA ALA A 120 -1.14 -9.81 -6.13
C ALA A 120 -2.06 -9.16 -7.19
N VAL A 121 -2.68 -8.04 -6.84
CA VAL A 121 -3.63 -7.32 -7.70
C VAL A 121 -2.98 -6.19 -8.52
N GLY A 122 -1.70 -5.93 -8.28
CA GLY A 122 -0.95 -4.89 -8.99
C GLY A 122 0.56 -4.98 -8.78
N LEU A 123 1.28 -4.09 -9.45
CA LEU A 123 2.74 -3.97 -9.38
C LEU A 123 3.14 -2.53 -9.05
N LYS A 124 3.96 -2.34 -8.02
CA LYS A 124 4.56 -1.06 -7.65
C LYS A 124 5.93 -0.89 -8.29
N ILE A 125 6.06 0.21 -9.01
CA ILE A 125 7.32 0.80 -9.42
C ILE A 125 7.70 1.83 -8.37
N TRP A 126 8.84 1.63 -7.70
CA TRP A 126 9.24 2.49 -6.58
C TRP A 126 10.07 3.69 -7.05
N LYS A 127 10.05 4.75 -6.25
CA LYS A 127 10.66 6.05 -6.56
C LYS A 127 12.17 6.03 -6.79
N ASN A 128 12.88 4.97 -6.37
CA ASN A 128 14.31 4.82 -6.65
C ASN A 128 14.57 4.72 -8.16
N ILE A 129 13.60 4.23 -8.94
CA ILE A 129 13.52 4.45 -10.39
C ILE A 129 13.24 5.95 -10.64
N GLY A 130 14.15 6.62 -11.34
CA GLY A 130 14.10 8.05 -11.63
C GLY A 130 14.80 8.94 -10.60
N MET A 131 15.20 8.40 -9.44
CA MET A 131 15.87 9.18 -8.39
C MET A 131 17.25 8.66 -7.99
N GLU A 132 17.48 7.35 -8.01
CA GLU A 132 18.65 6.76 -7.34
C GLU A 132 19.33 5.64 -8.14
N ILE A 133 18.56 4.80 -8.85
CA ILE A 133 19.12 3.74 -9.71
C ILE A 133 19.76 4.39 -10.93
N LYS A 134 21.02 4.04 -11.21
CA LYS A 134 21.81 4.58 -12.33
C LYS A 134 22.35 3.46 -13.21
N SER A 135 22.47 3.76 -14.50
CA SER A 135 23.28 3.00 -15.46
C SER A 135 24.76 3.05 -15.09
N THR A 136 25.54 2.14 -15.68
CA THR A 136 27.01 2.17 -15.72
C THR A 136 27.57 3.49 -16.26
N SER A 137 26.81 4.20 -17.11
CA SER A 137 27.16 5.54 -17.62
C SER A 137 26.80 6.69 -16.66
N GLY A 138 26.20 6.42 -15.51
CA GLY A 138 25.80 7.40 -14.49
C GLY A 138 24.44 8.06 -14.72
N LYS A 139 23.73 7.76 -15.82
CA LYS A 139 22.36 8.24 -16.07
C LYS A 139 21.36 7.49 -15.20
N TYR A 140 20.36 8.18 -14.67
CA TYR A 140 19.27 7.55 -13.93
C TYR A 140 18.46 6.61 -14.82
N LEU A 141 18.04 5.48 -14.25
CA LEU A 141 17.00 4.64 -14.82
C LEU A 141 15.69 5.42 -14.76
N MET A 142 15.23 5.91 -15.90
CA MET A 142 13.97 6.66 -15.97
C MET A 142 12.77 5.71 -16.03
N PRO A 143 11.58 6.12 -15.54
CA PRO A 143 10.38 5.27 -15.59
C PRO A 143 9.98 4.82 -16.99
N ASP A 144 10.36 5.54 -18.04
CA ASP A 144 10.10 5.25 -19.45
C ASP A 144 11.25 4.52 -20.16
N ASP A 145 12.25 4.03 -19.43
CA ASP A 145 13.35 3.26 -20.01
C ASP A 145 12.85 1.96 -20.65
N LYS A 146 13.43 1.63 -21.80
CA LYS A 146 13.10 0.44 -22.59
C LYS A 146 13.21 -0.88 -21.81
N ALA A 147 14.05 -0.94 -20.78
CA ALA A 147 14.20 -2.12 -19.93
C ALA A 147 12.92 -2.43 -19.13
N LEU A 148 12.11 -1.39 -18.84
CA LEU A 148 10.88 -1.50 -18.04
C LEU A 148 9.63 -1.72 -18.91
N LEU A 149 9.65 -1.31 -20.18
CA LEU A 149 8.48 -1.42 -21.08
C LEU A 149 7.87 -2.83 -21.16
N PRO A 150 8.65 -3.92 -21.31
CA PRO A 150 8.06 -5.26 -21.37
C PRO A 150 7.35 -5.68 -20.07
N ILE A 151 7.79 -5.12 -18.93
CA ILE A 151 7.16 -5.37 -17.63
C ILE A 151 5.81 -4.65 -17.57
N TYR A 152 5.72 -3.40 -18.03
CA TYR A 152 4.46 -2.67 -18.08
C TYR A 152 3.46 -3.30 -19.06
N GLU A 153 3.93 -3.69 -20.24
CA GLU A 153 3.11 -4.41 -21.22
C GLU A 153 2.58 -5.73 -20.65
N PHE A 154 3.40 -6.45 -19.88
CA PHE A 154 2.96 -7.66 -19.21
C PHE A 154 1.88 -7.35 -18.16
N VAL A 155 2.09 -6.35 -17.30
CA VAL A 155 1.08 -5.91 -16.31
C VAL A 155 -0.23 -5.54 -16.99
N GLN A 156 -0.17 -4.79 -18.09
CA GLN A 156 -1.33 -4.42 -18.90
C GLN A 156 -2.03 -5.65 -19.51
N LYS A 157 -1.28 -6.59 -20.11
CA LYS A 157 -1.84 -7.83 -20.69
C LYS A 157 -2.52 -8.73 -19.65
N GLN A 158 -2.11 -8.64 -18.39
CA GLN A 158 -2.73 -9.36 -17.28
C GLN A 158 -3.94 -8.63 -16.67
N ASP A 159 -4.33 -7.47 -17.22
CA ASP A 159 -5.38 -6.61 -16.67
C ASP A 159 -5.15 -6.26 -15.19
N ARG A 160 -3.88 -5.92 -14.87
CA ARG A 160 -3.46 -5.54 -13.52
C ARG A 160 -3.04 -4.09 -13.45
N THR A 161 -3.13 -3.52 -12.25
CA THR A 161 -2.77 -2.12 -12.01
C THR A 161 -1.26 -1.95 -11.86
N LEU A 162 -0.69 -0.98 -12.57
CA LEU A 162 0.64 -0.43 -12.27
C LEU A 162 0.49 0.73 -11.28
N ILE A 163 1.27 0.72 -10.21
CA ILE A 163 1.28 1.75 -9.17
C ILE A 163 2.64 2.46 -9.25
N THR A 164 2.63 3.79 -9.30
CA THR A 164 3.84 4.65 -9.33
C THR A 164 3.92 5.52 -8.08
#